data_AF-A0A7S1L9U6-F1
#
_entry.id   AF-A0A7S1L9U6-F1
#
_cell.length_a   1.000
_cell.length_b   1.000
_cell.length_c   1.000
_cell.angle_alpha   90.00
_cell.angle_beta   90.00
_cell.angle_gamma   90.00
#
_symmetry.space_group_name_H-M   'P 1'
#
loop_
_entity.id
_entity.type
_entity.pdbx_description
1 polymer ?
#
loop_
_entity_poly.entity_id
_entity_poly.type
_entity_poly.pdbx_seq_one_letter_code
_entity_poly.pdbx_strand_id
1 'polypeptide(L)'
;QTAISEGHSAGVDGALLENASQVLASEERKLAALTEMRIAMTSNDIDIPRLRAAVTEAEEAGVDPTMVSNAWYTLVTAELQDAMTRKDIVALRAAIQQATEAQVEQAYLDEAARILAVEERKETVMHTISESIGDGWTTWCDTEALEAAIKDAKAAGLAKQLVTWASDILTSEKVKAANSWIEAAQEGEDPDSLREAIKHAVASGVGPTTINRASRSLARLEKKASIRASGLVDS
;
A
#
# COMPACT_ATOMS: atom_id res chain seq x y z
N GLN A 1 -17.48 19.22 49.52
CA GLN A 1 -16.46 19.87 50.38
C GLN A 1 -17.04 20.46 51.68
N THR A 2 -18.17 21.20 51.64
CA THR A 2 -18.80 21.80 52.83
C THR A 2 -19.02 20.82 53.99
N ALA A 3 -19.57 19.63 53.73
CA ALA A 3 -19.83 18.62 54.76
C ALA A 3 -18.56 18.10 55.47
N ILE A 4 -17.42 18.01 54.76
CA ILE A 4 -16.14 17.58 55.36
C ILE A 4 -15.61 18.67 56.30
N SER A 5 -15.71 19.95 55.89
CA SER A 5 -15.32 21.09 56.72
C SER A 5 -16.18 21.22 57.98
N GLU A 6 -17.48 20.98 57.86
CA GLU A 6 -18.41 20.97 58.99
C GLU A 6 -18.12 19.81 59.95
N GLY A 7 -17.84 18.61 59.42
CA GLY A 7 -17.42 17.47 60.23
C GLY A 7 -16.14 17.74 61.04
N HIS A 8 -15.18 18.47 60.45
CA HIS A 8 -13.98 18.91 61.15
C HIS A 8 -14.30 19.83 62.33
N SER A 9 -15.22 20.78 62.13
CA SER A 9 -15.67 21.72 63.18
C SER A 9 -16.51 21.03 64.27
N ALA A 10 -17.19 19.93 63.93
CA ALA A 10 -17.97 19.12 64.85
C ALA A 10 -17.11 18.10 65.65
N GLY A 11 -15.80 18.02 65.41
CA GLY A 11 -14.91 17.10 66.12
C GLY A 11 -14.99 15.65 65.65
N VAL A 12 -15.38 15.41 64.39
CA VAL A 12 -15.30 14.06 63.77
C VAL A 12 -13.85 13.60 63.73
N ASP A 13 -13.65 12.29 63.93
CA ASP A 13 -12.34 11.66 63.87
C ASP A 13 -11.58 11.97 62.57
N GLY A 14 -10.29 12.31 62.69
CA GLY A 14 -9.47 12.75 61.57
C GLY A 14 -9.29 11.69 60.49
N ALA A 15 -9.19 10.41 60.84
CA ALA A 15 -9.03 9.33 59.87
C ALA A 15 -10.31 9.11 59.05
N LEU A 16 -11.49 9.29 59.68
CA LEU A 16 -12.77 9.28 58.95
C LEU A 16 -12.87 10.44 57.95
N LEU A 17 -12.44 11.64 58.33
CA LEU A 17 -12.45 12.80 57.42
C LEU A 17 -11.46 12.64 56.27
N GLU A 18 -10.27 12.07 56.53
CA GLU A 18 -9.28 11.77 55.48
C GLU A 18 -9.82 10.75 54.48
N ASN A 19 -10.42 9.66 54.96
CA ASN A 19 -11.06 8.67 54.10
C ASN A 19 -12.20 9.31 53.27
N ALA A 20 -13.08 10.08 53.90
CA ALA A 20 -14.14 10.79 53.19
C ALA A 20 -13.61 11.75 52.12
N SER A 21 -12.48 12.41 52.38
CA SER A 21 -11.79 13.28 51.42
C SER A 21 -11.23 12.50 50.23
N GLN A 22 -10.60 11.36 50.48
CA GLN A 22 -10.09 10.48 49.41
C GLN A 22 -11.22 9.92 48.53
N VAL A 23 -12.33 9.49 49.15
CA VAL A 23 -13.52 9.03 48.41
C VAL A 23 -14.09 10.17 47.56
N LEU A 24 -14.25 11.37 48.13
CA LEU A 24 -14.74 12.53 47.38
C LEU A 24 -13.84 12.85 46.18
N ALA A 25 -12.51 12.88 46.37
CA ALA A 25 -11.56 13.15 45.30
C ALA A 25 -11.62 12.08 44.18
N SER A 26 -11.78 10.80 44.55
CA SER A 26 -11.96 9.71 43.58
C SER A 26 -13.25 9.87 42.76
N GLU A 27 -14.37 10.20 43.41
CA GLU A 27 -15.65 10.41 42.73
C GLU A 27 -15.64 11.67 41.86
N GLU A 28 -14.99 12.76 42.29
CA GLU A 28 -14.78 13.97 41.48
C GLU A 28 -13.95 13.65 40.21
N ARG A 29 -12.90 12.81 40.32
CA ARG A 29 -12.12 12.35 39.17
C ARG A 29 -12.96 11.53 38.19
N LYS A 30 -13.74 10.56 38.68
CA LYS A 30 -14.66 9.76 37.83
C LYS A 30 -15.66 10.63 37.10
N LEU A 31 -16.24 11.61 37.79
CA LEU A 31 -17.22 12.52 37.19
C LEU A 31 -16.58 13.38 36.09
N ALA A 32 -15.37 13.90 36.33
CA ALA A 32 -14.63 14.67 35.34
C ALA A 32 -14.28 13.82 34.11
N ALA A 33 -13.75 12.61 34.31
CA ALA A 33 -13.41 11.68 33.23
C ALA A 33 -14.64 11.28 32.41
N LEU A 34 -15.77 10.95 33.07
CA LEU A 34 -17.03 10.64 32.40
C LEU A 34 -17.57 11.83 31.60
N THR A 35 -17.44 13.05 32.13
CA THR A 35 -17.88 14.27 31.44
C THR A 35 -17.07 14.49 30.16
N GLU A 36 -15.74 14.39 30.24
CA GLU A 36 -14.88 14.56 29.07
C GLU A 36 -15.12 13.46 28.02
N MET A 37 -15.28 12.21 28.45
CA MET A 37 -15.61 11.09 27.56
C MET A 37 -16.92 11.34 26.81
N ARG A 38 -17.96 11.83 27.49
CA ARG A 38 -19.23 12.19 26.84
C ARG A 38 -19.08 13.34 25.85
N ILE A 39 -18.28 14.35 26.18
CA ILE A 39 -18.01 15.47 25.27
C ILE A 39 -17.31 14.96 24.00
N ALA A 40 -16.32 14.09 24.15
CA ALA A 40 -15.59 13.52 23.01
C ALA A 40 -16.49 12.64 22.12
N MET A 41 -17.44 11.90 22.70
CA MET A 41 -18.40 11.06 21.95
C MET A 41 -19.49 11.84 21.21
N THR A 42 -19.85 13.04 21.68
CA THR A 42 -20.99 13.82 21.16
C THR A 42 -20.60 14.92 20.17
N SER A 43 -19.30 15.07 19.89
CA SER A 43 -18.82 15.96 18.83
C SER A 43 -19.34 15.49 17.46
N ASN A 44 -19.76 16.44 16.61
CA ASN A 44 -20.14 16.13 15.22
C ASN A 44 -18.97 15.56 14.42
N ASP A 45 -17.75 16.01 14.74
CA ASP A 45 -16.51 15.48 14.20
C ASP A 45 -15.76 14.80 15.36
N ILE A 46 -15.78 13.47 15.38
CA ILE A 46 -15.11 12.69 16.43
C ILE A 46 -13.59 12.89 16.27
N ASP A 47 -13.00 13.62 17.20
CA ASP A 47 -11.55 13.72 17.36
C ASP A 47 -11.05 12.42 18.01
N ILE A 48 -10.58 11.48 17.19
CA ILE A 48 -10.11 10.15 17.61
C ILE A 48 -9.04 10.26 18.73
N PRO A 49 -7.97 11.07 18.60
CA PRO A 49 -7.02 11.29 19.69
C PRO A 49 -7.66 11.73 21.00
N ARG A 50 -8.59 12.69 20.96
CA ARG A 50 -9.29 13.17 22.15
C ARG A 50 -10.17 12.10 22.78
N LEU A 51 -10.96 11.38 21.97
CA LEU A 51 -11.82 10.30 22.46
C LEU A 51 -10.99 9.17 23.09
N ARG A 52 -9.88 8.78 22.46
CA ARG A 52 -8.96 7.78 23.02
C ARG A 52 -8.43 8.20 24.40
N ALA A 53 -7.95 9.43 24.53
CA ALA A 53 -7.46 9.95 25.80
C ALA A 53 -8.57 9.97 26.88
N ALA A 54 -9.79 10.33 26.50
CA ALA A 54 -10.92 10.36 27.42
C ALA A 54 -11.37 8.96 27.87
N VAL A 55 -11.33 7.95 26.99
CA VAL A 55 -11.60 6.55 27.33
C VAL A 55 -10.55 6.01 28.31
N THR A 56 -9.26 6.25 28.04
CA THR A 56 -8.17 5.84 28.93
C THR A 56 -8.29 6.48 30.31
N GLU A 57 -8.54 7.79 30.40
CA GLU A 57 -8.73 8.46 31.70
C GLU A 57 -9.98 7.94 32.43
N ALA A 58 -11.07 7.62 31.72
CA ALA A 58 -12.26 7.02 32.32
C ALA A 58 -11.98 5.62 32.91
N GLU A 59 -11.21 4.79 32.20
CA GLU A 59 -10.74 3.49 32.70
C GLU A 59 -9.87 3.65 33.95
N GLU A 60 -8.87 4.53 33.91
CA GLU A 60 -7.95 4.76 35.04
C GLU A 60 -8.64 5.39 36.25
N ALA A 61 -9.66 6.21 36.04
CA ALA A 61 -10.48 6.77 37.12
C ALA A 61 -11.44 5.74 37.75
N GLY A 62 -11.61 4.56 37.13
CA GLY A 62 -12.56 3.54 37.57
C GLY A 62 -14.01 3.93 37.32
N VAL A 63 -14.27 4.57 36.17
CA VAL A 63 -15.63 4.77 35.65
C VAL A 63 -16.27 3.41 35.38
N ASP A 64 -17.60 3.34 35.47
CA ASP A 64 -18.35 2.12 35.25
C ASP A 64 -17.97 1.43 33.91
N PRO A 65 -17.63 0.13 33.93
CA PRO A 65 -17.17 -0.59 32.73
C PRO A 65 -18.17 -0.59 31.56
N THR A 66 -19.48 -0.50 31.82
CA THR A 66 -20.48 -0.46 30.74
C THR A 66 -20.45 0.87 30.00
N MET A 67 -20.18 1.97 30.70
CA MET A 67 -20.02 3.29 30.09
C MET A 67 -18.73 3.37 29.26
N VAL A 68 -17.64 2.83 29.79
CA VAL A 68 -16.35 2.72 29.07
C VAL A 68 -16.51 1.84 27.84
N SER A 69 -17.18 0.69 27.94
CA SER A 69 -17.39 -0.22 26.81
C SER A 69 -18.16 0.43 25.65
N ASN A 70 -19.16 1.26 25.95
CA ASN A 70 -19.88 2.04 24.92
C ASN A 70 -18.96 3.07 24.24
N ALA A 71 -18.13 3.78 25.00
CA ALA A 71 -17.19 4.75 24.45
C ALA A 71 -16.09 4.07 23.62
N TRP A 72 -15.62 2.90 24.06
CA TRP A 72 -14.70 2.05 23.33
C TRP A 72 -15.29 1.60 21.98
N TYR A 73 -16.54 1.14 21.96
CA TYR A 73 -17.24 0.80 20.72
C TYR A 73 -17.27 1.98 19.74
N THR A 74 -17.60 3.18 20.22
CA THR A 74 -17.59 4.41 19.40
C THR A 74 -16.19 4.74 18.87
N LEU A 75 -15.17 4.64 19.72
CA LEU A 75 -13.78 4.89 19.34
C LEU A 75 -13.32 3.95 18.23
N VAL A 76 -13.48 2.64 18.43
CA VAL A 76 -13.05 1.63 17.47
C VAL A 76 -13.81 1.73 16.15
N THR A 77 -15.11 2.07 16.20
CA THR A 77 -15.89 2.33 14.98
C THR A 77 -15.34 3.54 14.20
N ALA A 78 -15.01 4.64 14.90
CA ALA A 78 -14.43 5.82 14.27
C ALA A 78 -13.04 5.53 13.68
N GLU A 79 -12.20 4.78 14.40
CA GLU A 79 -10.87 4.36 13.93
C GLU A 79 -10.96 3.46 12.69
N LEU A 80 -11.92 2.54 12.64
CA LEU A 80 -12.17 1.71 11.47
C LEU A 80 -12.56 2.56 10.25
N GLN A 81 -13.49 3.49 10.40
CA GLN A 81 -13.93 4.36 9.31
C GLN A 81 -12.81 5.27 8.79
N ASP A 82 -12.01 5.81 9.70
CA ASP A 82 -10.87 6.64 9.34
C ASP A 82 -9.76 5.81 8.65
N ALA A 83 -9.49 4.59 9.11
CA ALA A 83 -8.57 3.67 8.42
C ALA A 83 -9.07 3.28 7.02
N MET A 84 -10.37 3.02 6.85
CA MET A 84 -11.00 2.76 5.55
C MET A 84 -10.86 3.96 4.60
N THR A 85 -10.98 5.18 5.13
CA THR A 85 -10.84 6.42 4.37
C THR A 85 -9.40 6.65 3.92
N ARG A 86 -8.44 6.47 4.84
CA ARG A 86 -7.00 6.64 4.57
C ARG A 86 -6.40 5.51 3.73
N LYS A 87 -7.05 4.34 3.70
CA LYS A 87 -6.61 3.14 2.96
C LYS A 87 -5.20 2.69 3.35
N ASP A 88 -4.82 2.95 4.61
CA ASP A 88 -3.56 2.49 5.17
C ASP A 88 -3.71 1.01 5.58
N ILE A 89 -2.97 0.12 4.92
CA ILE A 89 -3.06 -1.34 5.11
C ILE A 89 -2.77 -1.72 6.56
N VAL A 90 -1.77 -1.10 7.19
CA VAL A 90 -1.35 -1.42 8.57
C VAL A 90 -2.42 -0.94 9.55
N ALA A 91 -2.89 0.30 9.39
CA ALA A 91 -3.94 0.85 10.22
C ALA A 91 -5.27 0.08 10.06
N LEU A 92 -5.62 -0.32 8.84
CA LEU A 92 -6.86 -1.02 8.53
C LEU A 92 -6.87 -2.44 9.12
N ARG A 93 -5.76 -3.19 9.04
CA ARG A 93 -5.63 -4.49 9.72
C ARG A 93 -5.83 -4.36 11.23
N ALA A 94 -5.16 -3.39 11.85
CA ALA A 94 -5.26 -3.16 13.29
C ALA A 94 -6.70 -2.76 13.69
N ALA A 95 -7.33 -1.87 12.93
CA ALA A 95 -8.69 -1.41 13.19
C ALA A 95 -9.72 -2.54 13.01
N ILE A 96 -9.59 -3.41 12.00
CA ILE A 96 -10.47 -4.58 11.83
C ILE A 96 -10.37 -5.53 13.02
N GLN A 97 -9.15 -5.79 13.51
CA GLN A 97 -8.95 -6.66 14.67
C GLN A 97 -9.64 -6.09 15.92
N GLN A 98 -9.39 -4.81 16.23
CA GLN A 98 -10.02 -4.14 17.37
C GLN A 98 -11.56 -4.07 17.22
N ALA A 99 -12.05 -3.81 16.01
CA ALA A 99 -13.49 -3.77 15.71
C ALA A 99 -14.16 -5.13 15.88
N THR A 100 -13.45 -6.21 15.55
CA THR A 100 -13.92 -7.57 15.79
C THR A 100 -14.02 -7.86 17.29
N GLU A 101 -13.02 -7.47 18.08
CA GLU A 101 -13.01 -7.62 19.54
C GLU A 101 -14.11 -6.79 20.22
N ALA A 102 -14.36 -5.58 19.71
CA ALA A 102 -15.42 -4.68 20.15
C ALA A 102 -16.81 -5.07 19.62
N GLN A 103 -16.93 -6.14 18.83
CA GLN A 103 -18.19 -6.61 18.23
C GLN A 103 -18.90 -5.55 17.38
N VAL A 104 -18.13 -4.75 16.63
CA VAL A 104 -18.67 -3.83 15.62
C VAL A 104 -19.50 -4.61 14.60
N GLU A 105 -20.57 -3.98 14.11
CA GLU A 105 -21.50 -4.60 13.16
C GLU A 105 -20.76 -5.22 11.95
N GLN A 106 -21.14 -6.46 11.61
CA GLN A 106 -20.47 -7.27 10.58
C GLN A 106 -20.40 -6.57 9.22
N ALA A 107 -21.40 -5.75 8.86
CA ALA A 107 -21.41 -5.01 7.61
C ALA A 107 -20.21 -4.05 7.46
N TYR A 108 -19.78 -3.41 8.56
CA TYR A 108 -18.59 -2.56 8.55
C TYR A 108 -17.31 -3.39 8.45
N LEU A 109 -17.25 -4.54 9.13
CA LEU A 109 -16.12 -5.46 9.06
C LEU A 109 -15.93 -6.02 7.65
N ASP A 110 -17.02 -6.44 6.99
CA ASP A 110 -17.00 -6.98 5.63
C ASP A 110 -16.52 -5.93 4.61
N GLU A 111 -17.01 -4.69 4.73
CA GLU A 111 -16.59 -3.59 3.86
C GLU A 111 -15.12 -3.21 4.10
N ALA A 112 -14.68 -3.14 5.36
CA ALA A 112 -13.28 -2.89 5.70
C ALA A 112 -12.35 -4.00 5.18
N ALA A 113 -12.74 -5.27 5.33
CA ALA A 113 -12.00 -6.41 4.81
C ALA A 113 -11.91 -6.40 3.27
N ARG A 114 -13.00 -6.00 2.59
CA ARG A 114 -13.02 -5.83 1.14
C ARG A 114 -12.04 -4.73 0.69
N ILE A 115 -12.02 -3.58 1.39
CA ILE A 115 -11.06 -2.51 1.11
C ILE A 115 -9.63 -3.01 1.34
N LEU A 116 -9.38 -3.68 2.47
CA LEU A 116 -8.07 -4.23 2.81
C LEU A 116 -7.55 -5.17 1.71
N ALA A 117 -8.37 -6.14 1.27
CA ALA A 117 -7.99 -7.08 0.22
C ALA A 117 -7.64 -6.40 -1.11
N VAL A 118 -8.34 -5.31 -1.45
CA VAL A 118 -8.02 -4.50 -2.64
C VAL A 118 -6.67 -3.81 -2.49
N GLU A 119 -6.41 -3.14 -1.35
CA GLU A 119 -5.16 -2.41 -1.14
C GLU A 119 -3.96 -3.35 -0.98
N GLU A 120 -4.10 -4.50 -0.31
CA GLU A 120 -3.07 -5.54 -0.22
C GLU A 120 -2.69 -6.11 -1.59
N ARG A 121 -3.68 -6.31 -2.47
CA ARG A 121 -3.41 -6.72 -3.85
C ARG A 121 -2.61 -5.64 -4.59
N LYS A 122 -2.92 -4.36 -4.37
CA LYS A 122 -2.15 -3.27 -5.01
C LYS A 122 -0.71 -3.25 -4.52
N GLU A 123 -0.48 -3.37 -3.22
CA GLU A 123 0.86 -3.43 -2.63
C GLU A 123 1.66 -4.61 -3.18
N THR A 124 1.04 -5.79 -3.27
CA THR A 124 1.68 -6.98 -3.85
C THR A 124 2.10 -6.74 -5.30
N VAL A 125 1.21 -6.19 -6.12
CA VAL A 125 1.53 -5.89 -7.52
C VAL A 125 2.61 -4.82 -7.65
N MET A 126 2.60 -3.81 -6.78
CA MET A 126 3.65 -2.79 -6.73
C MET A 126 5.01 -3.41 -6.41
N HIS A 127 5.06 -4.33 -5.45
CA HIS A 127 6.27 -5.07 -5.11
C HIS A 127 6.77 -5.88 -6.32
N THR A 128 5.89 -6.63 -6.98
CA THR A 128 6.24 -7.42 -8.18
C THR A 128 6.76 -6.54 -9.32
N ILE A 129 6.16 -5.36 -9.56
CA ILE A 129 6.69 -4.40 -10.55
C ILE A 129 8.10 -3.94 -10.15
N SER A 130 8.30 -3.58 -8.88
CA SER A 130 9.60 -3.14 -8.38
C SER A 130 10.67 -4.21 -8.53
N GLU A 131 10.36 -5.46 -8.17
CA GLU A 131 11.27 -6.60 -8.33
C GLU A 131 11.59 -6.88 -9.80
N SER A 132 10.59 -6.80 -10.69
CA SER A 132 10.78 -7.07 -12.13
C SER A 132 11.64 -6.00 -12.84
N ILE A 133 11.60 -4.76 -12.35
CA ILE A 133 12.44 -3.66 -12.85
C ILE A 133 13.89 -3.80 -12.33
N GLY A 134 14.06 -4.40 -11.16
CA GLY A 134 15.35 -4.53 -10.49
C GLY A 134 15.84 -3.21 -9.88
N ASP A 135 17.02 -3.26 -9.26
CA ASP A 135 17.67 -2.09 -8.65
C ASP A 135 18.32 -1.14 -9.66
N GLY A 136 18.29 -1.48 -10.95
CA GLY A 136 18.85 -0.69 -12.05
C GLY A 136 20.38 -0.76 -12.19
N TRP A 137 21.08 -1.49 -11.32
CA TRP A 137 22.56 -1.55 -11.34
C TRP A 137 23.11 -2.94 -11.63
N THR A 138 22.41 -4.01 -11.28
CA THR A 138 22.97 -5.38 -11.41
C THR A 138 22.03 -6.43 -11.99
N THR A 139 20.72 -6.18 -11.98
CA THR A 139 19.73 -7.17 -12.39
C THR A 139 19.12 -6.82 -13.73
N TRP A 140 19.16 -7.76 -14.68
CA TRP A 140 18.44 -7.64 -15.96
C TRP A 140 16.94 -7.58 -15.69
N CYS A 141 16.23 -6.64 -16.32
CA CYS A 141 14.79 -6.53 -16.20
C CYS A 141 14.12 -7.77 -16.83
N ASP A 142 13.33 -8.50 -16.04
CA ASP A 142 12.52 -9.59 -16.56
C ASP A 142 11.28 -9.01 -17.26
N THR A 143 11.37 -8.88 -18.58
CA THR A 143 10.30 -8.26 -19.38
C THR A 143 9.01 -9.07 -19.39
N GLU A 144 9.06 -10.39 -19.21
CA GLU A 144 7.86 -11.23 -19.16
C GLU A 144 7.15 -11.05 -17.82
N ALA A 145 7.91 -11.09 -16.71
CA ALA A 145 7.37 -10.82 -15.37
C ALA A 145 6.80 -9.39 -15.28
N LEU A 146 7.50 -8.39 -15.81
CA LEU A 146 7.03 -7.01 -15.82
C LEU A 146 5.75 -6.83 -16.64
N GLU A 147 5.63 -7.48 -17.80
CA GLU A 147 4.40 -7.44 -18.61
C GLU A 147 3.20 -8.06 -17.88
N ALA A 148 3.41 -9.22 -17.24
CA ALA A 148 2.39 -9.85 -16.42
C ALA A 148 1.98 -8.96 -15.23
N ALA A 149 2.94 -8.35 -14.55
CA ALA A 149 2.71 -7.45 -13.42
C ALA A 149 1.93 -6.18 -13.84
N ILE A 150 2.23 -5.60 -15.00
CA ILE A 150 1.48 -4.45 -15.55
C ILE A 150 0.03 -4.83 -15.85
N LYS A 151 -0.21 -6.04 -16.38
CA LYS A 151 -1.57 -6.53 -16.64
C LYS A 151 -2.34 -6.69 -15.33
N ASP A 152 -1.72 -7.27 -14.31
CA ASP A 152 -2.36 -7.41 -12.99
C ASP A 152 -2.58 -6.04 -12.33
N ALA A 153 -1.66 -5.09 -12.53
CA ALA A 153 -1.78 -3.74 -12.01
C ALA A 153 -3.02 -3.01 -12.55
N LYS A 154 -3.31 -3.20 -13.84
CA LYS A 154 -4.53 -2.69 -14.46
C LYS A 154 -5.78 -3.33 -13.88
N ALA A 155 -5.74 -4.65 -13.63
CA ALA A 155 -6.86 -5.38 -13.04
C ALA A 155 -7.11 -5.03 -11.56
N ALA A 156 -6.06 -4.73 -10.81
CA ALA A 156 -6.12 -4.29 -9.41
C ALA A 156 -6.48 -2.80 -9.26
N GLY A 157 -6.57 -2.05 -10.35
CA GLY A 157 -6.93 -0.63 -10.33
C GLY A 157 -5.84 0.27 -9.73
N LEU A 158 -4.57 -0.03 -9.99
CA LEU A 158 -3.46 0.86 -9.60
C LEU A 158 -3.57 2.21 -10.34
N ALA A 159 -2.94 3.24 -9.75
CA ALA A 159 -2.90 4.56 -10.34
C ALA A 159 -2.35 4.53 -11.78
N LYS A 160 -3.05 5.20 -12.70
CA LYS A 160 -2.71 5.21 -14.13
C LYS A 160 -1.26 5.62 -14.39
N GLN A 161 -0.76 6.60 -13.63
CA GLN A 161 0.61 7.11 -13.74
C GLN A 161 1.65 6.02 -13.52
N LEU A 162 1.47 5.18 -12.49
CA LEU A 162 2.37 4.09 -12.18
C LEU A 162 2.36 3.01 -13.26
N VAL A 163 1.15 2.66 -13.75
CA VAL A 163 0.98 1.70 -14.85
C VAL A 163 1.63 2.21 -16.14
N THR A 164 1.49 3.49 -16.46
CA THR A 164 2.14 4.12 -17.62
C THR A 164 3.66 4.06 -17.47
N TRP A 165 4.20 4.48 -16.33
CA TRP A 165 5.63 4.46 -16.06
C TRP A 165 6.24 3.04 -16.23
N ALA A 166 5.60 2.02 -15.64
CA ALA A 166 6.04 0.64 -15.80
C ALA A 166 5.99 0.17 -17.27
N SER A 167 4.96 0.60 -18.01
CA SER A 167 4.82 0.29 -19.45
C SER A 167 5.90 0.94 -20.31
N ASP A 168 6.31 2.17 -19.96
CA ASP A 168 7.39 2.89 -20.63
C ASP A 168 8.74 2.19 -20.40
N ILE A 169 8.99 1.71 -19.18
CA ILE A 169 10.17 0.89 -18.85
C ILE A 169 10.17 -0.40 -19.66
N LEU A 170 9.06 -1.15 -19.66
CA LEU A 170 8.93 -2.39 -20.44
C LEU A 170 9.24 -2.15 -21.93
N THR A 171 8.72 -1.06 -22.49
CA THR A 171 8.95 -0.70 -23.90
C THR A 171 10.43 -0.39 -24.15
N SER A 172 11.06 0.39 -23.26
CA SER A 172 12.49 0.71 -23.33
C SER A 172 13.37 -0.55 -23.28
N GLU A 173 13.09 -1.48 -22.35
CA GLU A 173 13.84 -2.72 -22.21
C GLU A 173 13.65 -3.66 -23.40
N LYS A 174 12.42 -3.79 -23.93
CA LYS A 174 12.15 -4.55 -25.16
C LYS A 174 12.91 -3.97 -26.37
N VAL A 175 13.03 -2.65 -26.47
CA VAL A 175 13.84 -1.99 -27.51
C VAL A 175 15.33 -2.28 -27.33
N LYS A 176 15.86 -2.23 -26.11
CA LYS A 176 17.27 -2.56 -25.83
C LYS A 176 17.60 -4.02 -26.18
N ALA A 177 16.77 -4.96 -25.75
CA ALA A 177 16.95 -6.38 -26.05
C ALA A 177 16.92 -6.64 -27.57
N ALA A 178 15.98 -6.02 -28.28
CA ALA A 178 15.90 -6.13 -29.74
C ALA A 178 17.12 -5.53 -30.46
N ASN A 179 17.66 -4.39 -29.99
CA ASN A 179 18.89 -3.82 -30.54
C ASN A 179 20.09 -4.76 -30.32
N SER A 180 20.22 -5.34 -29.13
CA SER A 180 21.28 -6.30 -28.82
C SER A 180 21.19 -7.55 -29.70
N TRP A 181 19.98 -8.04 -29.97
CA TRP A 181 19.78 -9.18 -30.88
C TRP A 181 20.15 -8.84 -32.33
N ILE A 182 19.81 -7.63 -32.82
CA ILE A 182 20.28 -7.16 -34.13
C ILE A 182 21.81 -7.15 -34.19
N GLU A 183 22.47 -6.61 -33.16
CA GLU A 183 23.94 -6.52 -33.12
C GLU A 183 24.57 -7.92 -33.15
N ALA A 184 24.11 -8.84 -32.30
CA ALA A 184 24.59 -10.22 -32.29
C ALA A 184 24.38 -10.94 -33.64
N ALA A 185 23.21 -10.74 -34.28
CA ALA A 185 22.92 -11.34 -35.58
C ALA A 185 23.77 -10.75 -36.71
N GLN A 186 24.15 -9.47 -36.61
CA GLN A 186 25.08 -8.84 -37.56
C GLN A 186 26.49 -9.39 -37.41
N GLU A 187 26.95 -9.62 -36.17
CA GLU A 187 28.25 -10.20 -35.88
C GLU A 187 28.35 -11.66 -36.33
N GLY A 188 27.27 -12.43 -36.22
CA GLY A 188 27.21 -13.83 -36.67
C GLY A 188 27.27 -14.05 -38.19
N GLU A 189 27.16 -12.99 -39.00
CA GLU A 189 27.08 -13.03 -40.47
C GLU A 189 25.99 -13.97 -41.04
N ASP A 190 24.96 -14.34 -40.26
CA ASP A 190 23.86 -15.20 -40.70
C ASP A 190 22.64 -14.37 -41.16
N PRO A 191 22.28 -14.39 -42.46
CA PRO A 191 21.16 -13.61 -42.97
C PRO A 191 19.80 -14.05 -42.39
N ASP A 192 19.61 -15.32 -42.05
CA ASP A 192 18.33 -15.79 -41.52
C ASP A 192 18.11 -15.28 -40.08
N SER A 193 19.14 -15.39 -39.23
CA SER A 193 19.14 -14.79 -37.89
C SER A 193 18.90 -13.27 -37.91
N LEU A 194 19.55 -12.55 -38.82
CA LEU A 194 19.36 -11.10 -38.94
C LEU A 194 17.95 -10.72 -39.40
N ARG A 195 17.32 -11.53 -40.28
CA ARG A 195 15.94 -11.31 -40.71
C ARG A 195 14.95 -11.45 -39.56
N GLU A 196 15.09 -12.50 -38.74
CA GLU A 196 14.23 -12.68 -37.56
C GLU A 196 14.50 -11.59 -36.49
N ALA A 197 15.76 -11.19 -36.28
CA ALA A 197 16.09 -10.09 -35.37
C ALA A 197 15.45 -8.76 -35.81
N ILE A 198 15.45 -8.43 -37.10
CA ILE A 198 14.78 -7.24 -37.64
C ILE A 198 13.27 -7.31 -37.42
N LYS A 199 12.66 -8.47 -37.70
CA LYS A 199 11.23 -8.68 -37.50
C LYS A 199 10.83 -8.50 -36.03
N HIS A 200 11.61 -9.05 -35.11
CA HIS A 200 11.41 -8.85 -33.69
C HIS A 200 11.59 -7.38 -33.27
N ALA A 201 12.63 -6.71 -33.78
CA ALA A 201 12.88 -5.30 -33.49
C ALA A 201 11.74 -4.38 -33.96
N VAL A 202 11.14 -4.66 -35.12
CA VAL A 202 9.94 -3.94 -35.58
C VAL A 202 8.78 -4.16 -34.61
N ALA A 203 8.54 -5.41 -34.17
CA ALA A 203 7.50 -5.73 -33.21
C ALA A 203 7.71 -5.05 -31.84
N SER A 204 8.96 -4.88 -31.42
CA SER A 204 9.33 -4.17 -30.18
C SER A 204 9.34 -2.64 -30.31
N GLY A 205 9.01 -2.07 -31.48
CA GLY A 205 8.97 -0.62 -31.69
C GLY A 205 10.35 0.03 -31.82
N VAL A 206 11.38 -0.71 -32.24
CA VAL A 206 12.70 -0.14 -32.54
C VAL A 206 12.58 0.90 -33.66
N GLY A 207 13.22 2.05 -33.48
CA GLY A 207 13.13 3.18 -34.40
C GLY A 207 13.61 2.86 -35.83
N PRO A 208 13.04 3.54 -36.85
CA PRO A 208 13.26 3.21 -38.27
C PRO A 208 14.72 3.33 -38.70
N THR A 209 15.51 4.20 -38.06
CA THR A 209 16.94 4.36 -38.34
C THR A 209 17.72 3.05 -38.12
N THR A 210 17.48 2.36 -36.99
CA THR A 210 18.15 1.10 -36.67
C THR A 210 17.69 -0.01 -37.60
N ILE A 211 16.38 -0.09 -37.89
CA ILE A 211 15.80 -1.06 -38.81
C ILE A 211 16.37 -0.91 -40.23
N ASN A 212 16.47 0.32 -40.75
CA ASN A 212 17.03 0.59 -42.07
C ASN A 212 18.52 0.27 -42.16
N ARG A 213 19.27 0.49 -41.06
CA ARG A 213 20.68 0.08 -40.97
C ARG A 213 20.79 -1.45 -41.03
N ALA A 214 20.02 -2.16 -40.21
CA ALA A 214 20.02 -3.63 -40.19
C ALA A 214 19.61 -4.24 -41.53
N SER A 215 18.58 -3.69 -42.18
CA SER A 215 18.08 -4.15 -43.49
C SER A 215 19.14 -4.04 -44.60
N ARG A 216 19.97 -2.99 -44.58
CA ARG A 216 21.09 -2.86 -45.52
C ARG A 216 22.17 -3.90 -45.28
N SER A 217 22.46 -4.22 -44.02
CA SER A 217 23.38 -5.31 -43.68
C SER A 217 22.85 -6.66 -44.16
N LEU A 218 21.56 -6.94 -43.96
CA LEU A 218 20.90 -8.15 -44.46
C LEU A 218 21.05 -8.30 -45.99
N ALA A 219 20.73 -7.25 -46.75
CA ALA A 219 20.86 -7.28 -48.21
C ALA A 219 22.31 -7.58 -48.68
N ARG A 220 23.32 -7.11 -47.93
CA ARG A 220 24.73 -7.42 -48.21
C ARG A 220 25.06 -8.89 -47.92
N LEU A 221 24.58 -9.43 -46.80
CA LEU A 221 24.78 -10.83 -46.41
C LEU A 221 24.09 -11.79 -47.39
N GLU A 222 22.85 -11.49 -47.80
CA GLU A 222 22.11 -12.27 -48.78
C GLU A 222 22.81 -12.29 -50.14
N LYS A 223 23.33 -11.14 -50.59
CA LYS A 223 24.14 -11.06 -51.81
C LYS A 223 25.41 -11.91 -51.69
N LYS A 224 26.12 -11.84 -50.56
CA LYS A 224 27.33 -12.64 -50.29
C LYS A 224 27.01 -14.14 -50.31
N ALA A 225 25.89 -14.55 -49.71
CA ALA A 225 25.43 -15.93 -49.68
C ALA A 225 25.03 -16.43 -51.09
N SER A 226 24.33 -15.62 -51.88
CA SER A 226 23.96 -15.96 -53.26
C SER A 226 25.18 -16.11 -54.19
N ILE A 227 26.20 -15.25 -54.05
CA ILE A 227 27.45 -15.38 -54.81
C ILE A 227 28.19 -16.67 -54.43
N ARG A 228 28.24 -17.01 -53.13
CA ARG A 228 28.81 -18.30 -52.68
C ARG A 228 28.03 -19.50 -53.23
N ALA A 229 26.71 -19.45 -53.20
CA ALA A 229 25.85 -20.52 -53.69
C ALA A 229 25.92 -20.72 -55.21
N SER A 230 26.22 -19.66 -55.98
CA SER A 230 26.38 -19.73 -57.43
C SER A 230 27.76 -20.20 -57.90
N GLY A 231 28.68 -20.52 -56.97
CA GLY A 231 30.02 -21.02 -57.29
C GLY A 231 30.95 -19.97 -57.92
N LEU A 232 30.56 -18.69 -57.93
CA LEU A 232 31.26 -17.59 -58.60
C LEU A 232 32.48 -17.06 -57.81
N VAL A 233 32.94 -17.77 -56.77
CA VAL A 233 33.98 -17.29 -55.85
C VAL A 233 35.36 -17.90 -56.12
N ASP A 234 35.49 -19.03 -56.83
CA ASP A 234 36.80 -19.66 -57.08
C ASP A 234 36.99 -20.06 -58.55
N SER A 235 37.22 -19.07 -59.43
CA SER A 235 37.85 -19.27 -60.74
C SER A 235 38.87 -18.19 -61.00
#